data_AF-A0A8T0WPM0-F1
#
_entry.id   AF-A0A8T0WPM0-F1
#
_cell.length_a   1.000
_cell.length_b   1.000
_cell.length_c   1.000
_cell.angle_alpha   90.00
_cell.angle_beta   90.00
_cell.angle_gamma   90.00
#
_symmetry.space_group_name_H-M   'P 1'
#
loop_
_entity.id
_entity.type
_entity.pdbx_description
1 polymer ?
#
loop_
_entity_poly.entity_id
_entity_poly.type
_entity_poly.pdbx_seq_one_letter_code
_entity_poly.pdbx_strand_id
1 'polypeptide(L)'
;MENTAAPEARVYTRRKGDGKLVSLSGAKEMTRPCWDRMKAEDDEKDSLKPLMKKKALMKMYFGLFADEVEENFLLLDWMTQIRLGDEHASESRLLKQAEAAKTDVPETMESDYEAYTASTFRDDWMAVWSRKFGCFEDTTKLRPMRFTDKPAPSYGAFPMSALQVFSVRVEGIRRGLQWPLDVFGIIAVRDTVDLNRNIIFSRTRDNCQTLTKEDRNLALVGPSRAVVWQDHLYIEVKLTVKGPTESEDKDLSFLVVPFACGNAAYSYHKYSYRTSKLSTVRLSLGPIVDSVEATIFVRVSDGSWPDGFRAQFAAFTTGIRRKIAPSIDHKKIILLDSGSRKVPFNAGGIELSRRVVSVETTGKLRVCIKAWKIVESAKNAVKDELFFTPQEAGRSSGLLDAGFCKMEVTVAWSLITCD
;
A
#
# COMPACT_ATOMS: atom_id res chain seq x y z
N MET A 1 -0.50 57.40 16.59
CA MET A 1 -1.34 57.65 15.40
C MET A 1 -1.08 56.50 14.45
N GLU A 2 -2.12 55.70 14.21
CA GLU A 2 -2.54 55.01 12.96
C GLU A 2 -1.47 54.58 11.92
N ASN A 3 -1.56 53.45 11.20
CA ASN A 3 -2.51 52.35 11.13
C ASN A 3 -1.84 51.21 10.36
N THR A 4 -2.14 49.97 10.71
CA THR A 4 -1.85 48.74 9.95
C THR A 4 -2.86 48.57 8.79
N ALA A 5 -2.40 48.15 7.60
CA ALA A 5 -3.29 47.64 6.55
C ALA A 5 -2.83 46.24 6.08
N ALA A 6 -3.73 45.27 6.25
CA ALA A 6 -3.65 43.90 5.76
C ALA A 6 -4.21 43.80 4.32
N PRO A 7 -3.83 42.78 3.52
CA PRO A 7 -4.25 42.65 2.14
C PRO A 7 -5.70 42.15 1.99
N GLU A 8 -6.41 42.74 1.03
CA GLU A 8 -7.83 42.58 0.72
C GLU A 8 -8.22 41.17 0.29
N ALA A 9 -9.32 40.67 0.86
CA ALA A 9 -9.97 39.42 0.47
C ALA A 9 -10.84 39.62 -0.78
N ARG A 10 -10.68 38.74 -1.77
CA ARG A 10 -11.51 38.68 -2.99
C ARG A 10 -12.94 38.25 -2.64
N VAL A 11 -13.90 39.15 -2.88
CA VAL A 11 -15.34 38.90 -2.77
C VAL A 11 -15.86 38.28 -4.08
N TYR A 12 -16.38 37.06 -4.03
CA TYR A 12 -17.14 36.45 -5.12
C TYR A 12 -18.61 36.89 -5.00
N THR A 13 -19.14 37.55 -6.03
CA THR A 13 -20.57 37.88 -6.15
C THR A 13 -21.24 36.95 -7.16
N ARG A 14 -22.34 36.31 -6.76
CA ARG A 14 -23.28 35.63 -7.67
C ARG A 14 -24.66 36.26 -7.47
N ARG A 15 -25.21 36.87 -8.52
CA ARG A 15 -26.58 37.39 -8.55
C ARG A 15 -27.59 36.24 -8.49
N LYS A 16 -28.55 36.31 -7.58
CA LYS A 16 -29.92 35.83 -7.80
C LYS A 16 -30.86 37.00 -7.60
N GLY A 17 -31.89 37.04 -8.43
CA GLY A 17 -32.88 38.11 -8.49
C GLY A 17 -33.61 38.28 -7.17
N ASP A 18 -34.15 39.48 -7.03
CA ASP A 18 -35.00 39.98 -5.96
C ASP A 18 -34.21 40.67 -4.84
N GLY A 19 -33.96 41.96 -5.10
CA GLY A 19 -33.11 42.81 -4.29
C GLY A 19 -33.64 43.05 -2.89
N LYS A 20 -32.81 42.73 -1.89
CA LYS A 20 -32.68 43.40 -0.59
C LYS A 20 -31.34 42.99 0.04
N LEU A 21 -30.47 43.96 0.30
CA LEU A 21 -29.24 43.79 1.09
C LEU A 21 -29.60 43.83 2.58
N VAL A 22 -29.16 42.84 3.36
CA VAL A 22 -29.09 42.97 4.83
C VAL A 22 -27.78 42.36 5.33
N SER A 23 -26.98 43.21 5.98
CA SER A 23 -25.73 42.91 6.68
C SER A 23 -26.00 42.40 8.10
N LEU A 24 -25.25 41.43 8.61
CA LEU A 24 -25.26 41.07 10.03
C LEU A 24 -23.85 41.08 10.62
N SER A 25 -23.67 41.96 11.58
CA SER A 25 -22.53 42.09 12.50
C SER A 25 -22.97 41.69 13.91
N GLY A 26 -22.02 41.16 14.70
CA GLY A 26 -21.97 41.37 16.14
C GLY A 26 -22.73 40.39 17.06
N ALA A 27 -21.97 39.77 17.97
CA ALA A 27 -22.38 38.84 19.01
C ALA A 27 -23.08 39.50 20.23
N LYS A 28 -23.83 38.70 21.02
CA LYS A 28 -24.00 38.89 22.48
C LYS A 28 -24.52 37.64 23.19
N GLU A 29 -24.13 37.55 24.45
CA GLU A 29 -24.14 36.43 25.41
C GLU A 29 -25.52 35.86 25.81
N MET A 30 -25.47 34.61 26.30
CA MET A 30 -26.58 33.83 26.86
C MET A 30 -27.08 34.37 28.22
N THR A 31 -28.41 34.38 28.42
CA THR A 31 -29.05 34.15 29.73
C THR A 31 -30.33 33.31 29.57
N ARG A 32 -30.48 32.29 30.43
CA ARG A 32 -31.68 31.44 30.59
C ARG A 32 -32.80 32.32 31.20
N PRO A 33 -34.03 32.35 30.64
CA PRO A 33 -34.92 31.19 30.71
C PRO A 33 -35.79 31.00 29.44
N CYS A 34 -35.59 29.90 28.71
CA CYS A 34 -36.56 29.44 27.72
C CYS A 34 -36.55 27.91 27.65
N TRP A 35 -36.71 27.27 28.81
CA TRP A 35 -36.77 25.81 28.93
C TRP A 35 -38.09 25.21 28.40
N ASP A 36 -39.09 26.04 28.09
CA ASP A 36 -40.38 25.56 27.56
C ASP A 36 -40.58 25.84 26.06
N ARG A 37 -39.52 26.25 25.33
CA ARG A 37 -39.56 26.45 23.86
C ARG A 37 -38.61 25.53 23.07
N MET A 38 -38.10 24.47 23.69
CA MET A 38 -37.34 23.38 23.05
C MET A 38 -38.12 22.05 23.03
N LYS A 39 -39.45 22.07 23.19
CA LYS A 39 -40.30 20.87 23.08
C LYS A 39 -41.14 20.79 21.80
N ALA A 40 -40.81 21.59 20.78
CA ALA A 40 -41.54 21.61 19.51
C ALA A 40 -40.65 21.75 18.26
N GLU A 41 -39.38 21.40 18.34
CA GLU A 41 -38.47 21.28 17.17
C GLU A 41 -37.58 20.01 17.31
N ASP A 42 -38.22 18.86 17.55
CA ASP A 42 -37.54 17.55 17.61
C ASP A 42 -37.84 16.66 16.38
N ASP A 43 -38.44 17.23 15.33
CA ASP A 43 -38.81 16.49 14.11
C ASP A 43 -37.79 16.61 12.95
N GLU A 44 -36.71 17.38 13.10
CA GLU A 44 -35.64 17.49 12.09
C GLU A 44 -34.36 16.69 12.44
N LYS A 45 -34.40 15.86 13.50
CA LYS A 45 -33.30 14.96 13.90
C LYS A 45 -33.43 13.52 13.41
N ASP A 46 -34.53 13.15 12.75
CA ASP A 46 -34.75 11.78 12.28
C ASP A 46 -34.23 11.50 10.87
N SER A 47 -33.93 12.52 10.06
CA SER A 47 -33.36 12.35 8.70
C SER A 47 -31.84 12.08 8.69
N LEU A 48 -31.13 12.41 9.78
CA LEU A 48 -29.68 12.24 9.92
C LEU A 48 -29.26 10.87 10.50
N LYS A 49 -30.16 10.19 11.22
CA LYS A 49 -29.91 8.85 11.79
C LYS A 49 -29.66 7.76 10.73
N PRO A 50 -30.39 7.70 9.60
CA PRO A 50 -30.14 6.69 8.56
C PRO A 50 -28.78 6.86 7.87
N LEU A 51 -28.34 8.10 7.65
CA LEU A 51 -27.05 8.39 7.02
C LEU A 51 -25.87 8.03 7.94
N MET A 52 -25.99 8.34 9.23
CA MET A 52 -25.02 7.95 10.26
C MET A 52 -24.97 6.42 10.44
N LYS A 53 -26.13 5.73 10.40
CA LYS A 53 -26.23 4.26 10.42
C LYS A 53 -25.64 3.61 9.17
N LYS A 54 -25.87 4.17 7.97
CA LYS A 54 -25.23 3.72 6.71
C LYS A 54 -23.70 3.88 6.76
N LYS A 55 -23.20 5.01 7.28
CA LYS A 55 -21.77 5.24 7.49
C LYS A 55 -21.16 4.24 8.49
N ALA A 56 -21.87 3.92 9.56
CA ALA A 56 -21.43 2.91 10.52
C ALA A 56 -21.41 1.49 9.93
N LEU A 57 -22.40 1.13 9.10
CA LEU A 57 -22.43 -0.17 8.41
C LEU A 57 -21.33 -0.30 7.34
N MET A 58 -21.06 0.76 6.57
CA MET A 58 -19.94 0.80 5.62
C MET A 58 -18.59 0.69 6.31
N LYS A 59 -18.43 1.34 7.48
CA LYS A 59 -17.24 1.21 8.31
C LYS A 59 -17.06 -0.22 8.85
N MET A 60 -18.15 -0.89 9.20
CA MET A 60 -18.15 -2.24 9.79
C MET A 60 -17.90 -3.34 8.75
N TYR A 61 -18.47 -3.24 7.55
CA TYR A 61 -18.34 -4.28 6.50
C TYR A 61 -17.19 -4.05 5.52
N PHE A 62 -16.77 -2.79 5.30
CA PHE A 62 -15.81 -2.45 4.24
C PHE A 62 -14.62 -1.60 4.72
N GLY A 63 -14.56 -1.21 6.00
CA GLY A 63 -13.42 -0.49 6.58
C GLY A 63 -13.18 0.92 6.00
N LEU A 64 -14.16 1.51 5.32
CA LEU A 64 -14.03 2.82 4.66
C LEU A 64 -14.22 3.97 5.68
N PHE A 65 -13.34 4.98 5.61
CA PHE A 65 -13.47 6.22 6.38
C PHE A 65 -14.44 7.19 5.68
N ALA A 66 -15.02 8.12 6.45
CA ALA A 66 -16.08 9.02 6.03
C ALA A 66 -15.71 9.95 4.85
N ASP A 67 -14.42 10.06 4.53
CA ASP A 67 -13.86 10.99 3.55
C ASP A 67 -13.80 10.37 2.14
N GLU A 68 -14.09 9.06 1.99
CA GLU A 68 -14.12 8.32 0.71
C GLU A 68 -15.55 8.08 0.18
N VAL A 69 -16.59 8.65 0.83
CA VAL A 69 -18.00 8.38 0.49
C VAL A 69 -18.54 9.30 -0.62
N GLU A 70 -17.95 10.48 -0.83
CA GLU A 70 -18.46 11.43 -1.83
C GLU A 70 -18.26 11.00 -3.29
N GLU A 71 -17.36 10.05 -3.58
CA GLU A 71 -17.04 9.67 -4.98
C GLU A 71 -17.88 8.52 -5.56
N ASN A 72 -18.79 7.90 -4.80
CA ASN A 72 -19.49 6.67 -5.24
C ASN A 72 -21.01 6.78 -5.27
N PHE A 73 -21.53 7.75 -6.03
CA PHE A 73 -22.97 7.91 -6.27
C PHE A 73 -23.63 6.69 -6.95
N LEU A 74 -22.88 5.93 -7.75
CA LEU A 74 -23.36 4.75 -8.48
C LEU A 74 -23.51 3.49 -7.59
N LEU A 75 -22.71 3.39 -6.53
CA LEU A 75 -22.79 2.30 -5.54
C LEU A 75 -24.01 2.50 -4.62
N LEU A 76 -24.38 3.76 -4.37
CA LEU A 76 -25.58 4.13 -3.62
C LEU A 76 -26.86 3.77 -4.40
N ASP A 77 -26.88 3.96 -5.72
CA ASP A 77 -28.05 3.69 -6.58
C ASP A 77 -28.32 2.18 -6.71
N TRP A 78 -27.27 1.37 -6.91
CA TRP A 78 -27.39 -0.09 -6.94
C TRP A 78 -27.90 -0.68 -5.62
N MET A 79 -27.45 -0.14 -4.48
CA MET A 79 -27.91 -0.56 -3.15
C MET A 79 -29.37 -0.19 -2.85
N THR A 80 -29.92 0.81 -3.55
CA THR A 80 -31.29 1.30 -3.31
C THR A 80 -32.33 0.42 -4.02
N GLN A 81 -31.95 -0.28 -5.10
CA GLN A 81 -32.87 -1.16 -5.84
C GLN A 81 -33.06 -2.56 -5.22
N ILE A 82 -32.21 -3.00 -4.28
CA ILE A 82 -32.34 -4.34 -3.65
C ILE A 82 -33.23 -4.33 -2.38
N ARG A 83 -33.68 -3.17 -1.90
CA ARG A 83 -34.46 -3.04 -0.65
C ARG A 83 -35.83 -2.39 -0.84
N LEU A 84 -36.69 -3.06 -1.59
CA LEU A 84 -38.14 -2.86 -1.46
C LEU A 84 -38.77 -4.23 -1.21
N GLY A 85 -38.86 -4.60 0.07
CA GLY A 85 -39.50 -5.82 0.54
C GLY A 85 -39.31 -6.03 2.05
N ASP A 86 -40.27 -5.52 2.83
CA ASP A 86 -40.52 -5.76 4.28
C ASP A 86 -39.50 -5.28 5.33
N GLU A 87 -39.71 -4.07 5.87
CA GLU A 87 -38.70 -3.36 6.68
C GLU A 87 -38.99 -3.11 8.19
N HIS A 88 -40.03 -3.66 8.84
CA HIS A 88 -40.24 -3.35 10.28
C HIS A 88 -40.03 -4.51 11.28
N ALA A 89 -40.24 -5.76 10.88
CA ALA A 89 -40.03 -6.91 11.79
C ALA A 89 -38.54 -7.35 11.88
N SER A 90 -37.75 -7.06 10.85
CA SER A 90 -36.33 -7.43 10.75
C SER A 90 -35.41 -6.46 11.52
N GLU A 91 -35.71 -5.16 11.52
CA GLU A 91 -34.90 -4.14 12.18
C GLU A 91 -34.82 -4.31 13.70
N SER A 92 -35.94 -4.62 14.35
CA SER A 92 -35.99 -4.79 15.82
C SER A 92 -35.22 -6.02 16.30
N ARG A 93 -35.17 -7.08 15.47
CA ARG A 93 -34.44 -8.32 15.76
C ARG A 93 -32.94 -8.14 15.53
N LEU A 94 -32.56 -7.39 14.50
CA LEU A 94 -31.17 -7.03 14.20
C LEU A 94 -30.60 -6.04 15.23
N LEU A 95 -31.39 -5.09 15.74
CA LEU A 95 -30.99 -4.19 16.83
C LEU A 95 -30.75 -4.94 18.14
N LYS A 96 -31.61 -5.90 18.49
CA LYS A 96 -31.40 -6.76 19.66
C LYS A 96 -30.18 -7.68 19.53
N GLN A 97 -29.91 -8.21 18.34
CA GLN A 97 -28.69 -8.97 18.08
C GLN A 97 -27.43 -8.09 18.10
N ALA A 98 -27.51 -6.85 17.62
CA ALA A 98 -26.41 -5.89 17.69
C ALA A 98 -26.15 -5.35 19.12
N GLU A 99 -27.17 -5.22 19.97
CA GLU A 99 -27.02 -4.89 21.39
C GLU A 99 -26.51 -6.07 22.22
N ALA A 100 -26.93 -7.30 21.91
CA ALA A 100 -26.35 -8.51 22.50
C ALA A 100 -24.89 -8.74 22.07
N ALA A 101 -24.51 -8.34 20.84
CA ALA A 101 -23.12 -8.38 20.39
C ALA A 101 -22.23 -7.27 20.98
N LYS A 102 -22.81 -6.20 21.54
CA LYS A 102 -22.07 -5.16 22.26
C LYS A 102 -21.62 -5.58 23.66
N THR A 103 -22.21 -6.64 24.21
CA THR A 103 -21.97 -7.05 25.60
C THR A 103 -20.80 -8.02 25.77
N ASP A 104 -20.20 -8.50 24.66
CA ASP A 104 -19.08 -9.45 24.68
C ASP A 104 -18.05 -9.11 23.58
N VAL A 105 -17.60 -7.86 23.56
CA VAL A 105 -16.54 -7.41 22.66
C VAL A 105 -15.20 -7.95 23.19
N PRO A 106 -14.42 -8.72 22.40
CA PRO A 106 -13.13 -9.22 22.84
C PRO A 106 -12.19 -8.07 23.24
N GLU A 107 -11.51 -8.17 24.38
CA GLU A 107 -10.54 -7.15 24.87
C GLU A 107 -9.47 -6.80 23.80
N THR A 108 -9.13 -7.74 22.93
CA THR A 108 -8.22 -7.52 21.80
C THR A 108 -8.80 -6.59 20.74
N MET A 109 -10.12 -6.62 20.49
CA MET A 109 -10.79 -5.74 19.53
C MET A 109 -10.79 -4.28 20.02
N GLU A 110 -10.94 -4.07 21.34
CA GLU A 110 -10.88 -2.74 21.96
C GLU A 110 -9.45 -2.20 22.05
N SER A 111 -8.47 -3.05 22.35
CA SER A 111 -7.08 -2.63 22.56
C SER A 111 -6.25 -2.55 21.26
N ASP A 112 -6.54 -3.40 20.27
CA ASP A 112 -5.83 -3.49 19.00
C ASP A 112 -6.70 -4.09 17.88
N TYR A 113 -7.59 -3.25 17.34
CA TYR A 113 -8.51 -3.62 16.27
C TYR A 113 -7.80 -4.25 15.05
N GLU A 114 -6.63 -3.74 14.65
CA GLU A 114 -5.89 -4.26 13.50
C GLU A 114 -5.38 -5.68 13.74
N ALA A 115 -4.90 -5.97 14.95
CA ALA A 115 -4.53 -7.34 15.34
C ALA A 115 -5.73 -8.27 15.46
N TYR A 116 -6.87 -7.76 15.94
CA TYR A 116 -8.11 -8.53 15.97
C TYR A 116 -8.57 -8.92 14.55
N THR A 117 -8.65 -7.96 13.63
CA THR A 117 -8.98 -8.22 12.21
C THR A 117 -8.01 -9.21 11.57
N ALA A 118 -6.71 -9.09 11.85
CA ALA A 118 -5.72 -10.04 11.35
C ALA A 118 -5.90 -11.46 11.92
N SER A 119 -6.38 -11.59 13.16
CA SER A 119 -6.60 -12.89 13.79
C SER A 119 -7.79 -13.64 13.17
N THR A 120 -8.88 -12.94 12.85
CA THR A 120 -10.06 -13.56 12.22
C THR A 120 -9.86 -13.82 10.73
N PHE A 121 -9.02 -13.02 10.06
CA PHE A 121 -8.80 -13.11 8.61
C PHE A 121 -8.36 -14.51 8.14
N ARG A 122 -7.58 -15.24 8.94
CA ARG A 122 -7.19 -16.62 8.60
C ARG A 122 -8.41 -17.51 8.48
N ASP A 123 -9.29 -17.48 9.47
CA ASP A 123 -10.46 -18.35 9.53
C ASP A 123 -11.47 -17.98 8.43
N ASP A 124 -11.67 -16.67 8.21
CA ASP A 124 -12.49 -16.15 7.11
C ASP A 124 -11.94 -16.60 5.74
N TRP A 125 -10.63 -16.46 5.53
CA TRP A 125 -9.99 -16.91 4.30
C TRP A 125 -10.12 -18.42 4.12
N MET A 126 -9.89 -19.20 5.17
CA MET A 126 -10.03 -20.65 5.13
C MET A 126 -11.47 -21.07 4.82
N ALA A 127 -12.46 -20.40 5.39
CA ALA A 127 -13.87 -20.69 5.16
C ALA A 127 -14.29 -20.43 3.71
N VAL A 128 -13.80 -19.34 3.10
CA VAL A 128 -14.21 -18.91 1.76
C VAL A 128 -13.36 -19.55 0.66
N TRP A 129 -12.04 -19.64 0.85
CA TRP A 129 -11.09 -19.85 -0.25
C TRP A 129 -10.32 -21.17 -0.22
N SER A 130 -10.24 -21.85 0.92
CA SER A 130 -9.38 -23.05 1.08
C SER A 130 -9.70 -24.17 0.08
N ARG A 131 -10.99 -24.36 -0.24
CA ARG A 131 -11.44 -25.39 -1.19
C ARG A 131 -10.90 -25.20 -2.60
N LYS A 132 -10.63 -23.95 -3.01
CA LYS A 132 -10.18 -23.60 -4.37
C LYS A 132 -8.68 -23.32 -4.43
N PHE A 133 -8.14 -22.66 -3.42
CA PHE A 133 -6.78 -22.09 -3.48
C PHE A 133 -5.75 -22.80 -2.59
N GLY A 134 -6.18 -23.76 -1.76
CA GLY A 134 -5.28 -24.57 -0.94
C GLY A 134 -5.15 -24.06 0.48
N CYS A 135 -3.95 -24.18 1.04
CA CYS A 135 -3.69 -23.79 2.43
C CYS A 135 -3.47 -22.27 2.54
N PHE A 136 -3.88 -21.68 3.66
CA PHE A 136 -3.66 -20.26 3.91
C PHE A 136 -2.17 -19.89 3.80
N GLU A 137 -1.27 -20.75 4.26
CA GLU A 137 0.17 -20.51 4.23
C GLU A 137 0.80 -20.57 2.83
N ASP A 138 0.06 -21.05 1.82
CA ASP A 138 0.61 -21.28 0.49
C ASP A 138 1.11 -19.98 -0.14
N THR A 139 2.30 -20.08 -0.75
CA THR A 139 2.88 -19.00 -1.55
C THR A 139 2.51 -19.17 -3.01
N THR A 140 2.39 -18.05 -3.73
CA THR A 140 2.09 -18.08 -5.17
C THR A 140 3.08 -18.99 -5.90
N LYS A 141 2.56 -19.94 -6.68
CA LYS A 141 3.36 -20.81 -7.55
C LYS A 141 3.61 -20.19 -8.91
N LEU A 142 2.93 -19.08 -9.19
CA LEU A 142 3.09 -18.32 -10.41
C LEU A 142 4.47 -17.67 -10.44
N ARG A 143 5.14 -17.84 -11.57
CA ARG A 143 6.45 -17.27 -11.85
C ARG A 143 6.28 -15.94 -12.58
N PRO A 144 7.26 -15.04 -12.49
CA PRO A 144 7.29 -13.88 -13.37
C PRO A 144 7.59 -14.31 -14.81
N MET A 145 7.51 -13.39 -15.77
CA MET A 145 7.86 -13.58 -17.18
C MET A 145 6.99 -14.62 -17.93
N ARG A 146 5.77 -14.89 -17.46
CA ARG A 146 4.90 -15.95 -18.03
C ARG A 146 4.70 -15.82 -19.53
N PHE A 147 4.61 -14.58 -20.01
CA PHE A 147 4.32 -14.24 -21.40
C PHE A 147 5.46 -13.47 -22.07
N THR A 148 6.69 -13.59 -21.54
CA THR A 148 7.87 -12.96 -22.14
C THR A 148 8.27 -13.62 -23.46
N ASP A 149 8.40 -14.95 -23.45
CA ASP A 149 8.92 -15.71 -24.60
C ASP A 149 7.82 -16.28 -25.49
N LYS A 150 6.70 -16.63 -24.87
CA LYS A 150 5.56 -17.23 -25.54
C LYS A 150 4.42 -16.21 -25.52
N PRO A 151 3.72 -16.03 -26.65
CA PRO A 151 2.59 -15.13 -26.69
C PRO A 151 1.55 -15.54 -25.65
N ALA A 152 0.93 -14.55 -25.03
CA ALA A 152 -0.20 -14.80 -24.15
C ALA A 152 -1.36 -15.47 -24.92
N PRO A 153 -2.14 -16.36 -24.27
CA PRO A 153 -3.40 -16.80 -24.81
C PRO A 153 -4.28 -15.57 -25.13
N SER A 154 -5.00 -15.60 -26.24
CA SER A 154 -5.95 -14.53 -26.59
C SER A 154 -6.91 -14.30 -25.42
N TYR A 155 -7.02 -13.06 -24.94
CA TYR A 155 -7.86 -12.61 -23.83
C TYR A 155 -7.49 -13.07 -22.41
N GLY A 156 -6.40 -13.84 -22.22
CA GLY A 156 -5.97 -14.31 -20.89
C GLY A 156 -4.94 -13.43 -20.18
N ALA A 157 -4.26 -12.55 -20.91
CA ALA A 157 -3.34 -11.57 -20.33
C ALA A 157 -3.32 -10.29 -21.16
N PHE A 158 -3.22 -9.17 -20.47
CA PHE A 158 -3.17 -7.83 -21.06
C PHE A 158 -2.51 -6.86 -20.08
N PRO A 159 -2.21 -5.62 -20.49
CA PRO A 159 -1.79 -4.60 -19.54
C PRO A 159 -2.86 -4.40 -18.45
N MET A 160 -2.45 -4.49 -17.19
CA MET A 160 -3.36 -4.53 -16.04
C MET A 160 -2.96 -3.51 -14.99
N SER A 161 -3.95 -3.06 -14.22
CA SER A 161 -3.68 -2.34 -12.98
C SER A 161 -2.95 -3.24 -11.99
N ALA A 162 -1.81 -2.78 -11.49
CA ALA A 162 -0.99 -3.53 -10.55
C ALA A 162 -0.58 -2.69 -9.34
N LEU A 163 -0.45 -3.33 -8.18
CA LEU A 163 0.05 -2.68 -6.97
C LEU A 163 1.57 -2.80 -6.87
N GLN A 164 2.27 -1.67 -6.99
CA GLN A 164 3.69 -1.59 -6.71
C GLN A 164 3.93 -1.31 -5.22
N VAL A 165 4.64 -2.21 -4.54
CA VAL A 165 5.17 -1.97 -3.19
C VAL A 165 6.58 -1.37 -3.31
N PHE A 166 6.73 -0.09 -3.01
CA PHE A 166 8.02 0.61 -3.09
C PHE A 166 8.90 0.33 -1.88
N SER A 167 8.35 0.48 -0.67
CA SER A 167 9.07 0.23 0.58
C SER A 167 8.11 -0.06 1.72
N VAL A 168 8.63 -0.77 2.74
CA VAL A 168 7.98 -0.94 4.03
C VAL A 168 8.93 -0.46 5.11
N ARG A 169 8.42 0.35 6.04
CA ARG A 169 9.20 0.94 7.11
C ARG A 169 8.49 0.80 8.44
N VAL A 170 9.24 0.46 9.49
CA VAL A 170 8.74 0.56 10.87
C VAL A 170 8.90 2.01 11.31
N GLU A 171 7.81 2.78 11.26
CA GLU A 171 7.85 4.23 11.45
C GLU A 171 8.00 4.60 12.93
N GLY A 172 7.24 3.93 13.80
CA GLY A 172 7.24 4.16 15.25
C GLY A 172 7.18 2.87 16.04
N ILE A 173 7.69 2.92 17.28
CA ILE A 173 7.70 1.81 18.24
C ILE A 173 7.06 2.28 19.55
N ARG A 174 6.49 1.34 20.32
CA ARG A 174 5.66 1.65 21.50
C ARG A 174 6.01 0.78 22.70
N ARG A 175 5.38 1.08 23.84
CA ARG A 175 5.42 0.28 25.08
C ARG A 175 6.85 -0.03 25.55
N GLY A 176 7.72 0.99 25.52
CA GLY A 176 9.08 0.92 26.06
C GLY A 176 10.12 0.25 25.15
N LEU A 177 9.74 -0.23 23.97
CA LEU A 177 10.67 -0.81 23.01
C LEU A 177 11.74 0.21 22.57
N GLN A 178 12.99 -0.21 22.44
CA GLN A 178 14.13 0.66 22.09
C GLN A 178 14.87 0.14 20.86
N TRP A 179 15.38 1.06 20.04
CA TRP A 179 16.29 0.72 18.94
C TRP A 179 17.67 0.32 19.48
N PRO A 180 18.41 -0.56 18.80
CA PRO A 180 18.05 -1.29 17.57
C PRO A 180 17.10 -2.48 17.83
N LEU A 181 16.39 -2.94 16.79
CA LEU A 181 15.49 -4.08 16.85
C LEU A 181 15.89 -5.16 15.85
N ASP A 182 16.04 -6.39 16.32
CA ASP A 182 16.17 -7.55 15.45
C ASP A 182 14.78 -8.05 15.06
N VAL A 183 14.40 -7.83 13.81
CA VAL A 183 13.05 -8.08 13.29
C VAL A 183 13.05 -9.26 12.33
N PHE A 184 12.08 -10.16 12.50
CA PHE A 184 11.83 -11.27 11.59
C PHE A 184 10.32 -11.45 11.36
N GLY A 185 9.94 -12.34 10.45
CA GLY A 185 8.55 -12.59 10.08
C GLY A 185 8.30 -12.43 8.58
N ILE A 186 7.06 -12.13 8.22
CA ILE A 186 6.57 -12.13 6.84
C ILE A 186 5.74 -10.89 6.53
N ILE A 187 5.93 -10.37 5.32
CA ILE A 187 4.98 -9.48 4.66
C ILE A 187 4.67 -10.09 3.31
N ALA A 188 3.40 -10.25 3.00
CA ALA A 188 2.94 -10.81 1.74
C ALA A 188 1.74 -10.04 1.22
N VAL A 189 1.56 -10.06 -0.10
CA VAL A 189 0.33 -9.60 -0.73
C VAL A 189 -0.43 -10.79 -1.27
N ARG A 190 -1.74 -10.82 -1.10
CA ARG A 190 -2.66 -11.71 -1.80
C ARG A 190 -3.45 -10.88 -2.79
N ASP A 191 -3.49 -11.34 -4.04
CA ASP A 191 -4.34 -10.80 -5.07
C ASP A 191 -5.29 -11.87 -5.61
N THR A 192 -6.19 -11.47 -6.50
CA THR A 192 -7.27 -12.30 -7.04
C THR A 192 -6.81 -13.50 -7.85
N VAL A 193 -5.58 -13.48 -8.37
CA VAL A 193 -5.13 -14.49 -9.34
C VAL A 193 -5.08 -15.87 -8.71
N ASP A 194 -4.44 -15.99 -7.53
CA ASP A 194 -4.35 -17.26 -6.82
C ASP A 194 -4.62 -17.16 -5.31
N LEU A 195 -4.89 -15.95 -4.80
CA LEU A 195 -5.08 -15.65 -3.37
C LEU A 195 -3.99 -16.21 -2.44
N ASN A 196 -2.86 -16.62 -3.00
CA ASN A 196 -1.72 -17.14 -2.27
C ASN A 196 -0.74 -16.01 -1.94
N ARG A 197 0.14 -16.25 -0.98
CA ARG A 197 1.12 -15.25 -0.54
C ARG A 197 2.13 -14.95 -1.65
N ASN A 198 2.05 -13.76 -2.22
CA ASN A 198 3.13 -13.16 -3.00
C ASN A 198 4.07 -12.43 -2.01
N ILE A 199 5.18 -13.06 -1.68
CA ILE A 199 6.09 -12.63 -0.61
C ILE A 199 6.74 -11.30 -0.94
N ILE A 200 6.66 -10.33 -0.03
CA ILE A 200 7.32 -9.02 -0.12
C ILE A 200 8.53 -8.96 0.81
N PHE A 201 8.40 -9.48 2.03
CA PHE A 201 9.46 -9.60 3.02
C PHE A 201 9.35 -10.96 3.70
N SER A 202 10.47 -11.64 3.91
CA SER A 202 10.50 -12.88 4.67
C SER A 202 11.87 -13.04 5.32
N ARG A 203 11.87 -13.19 6.64
CA ARG A 203 13.05 -13.48 7.45
C ARG A 203 12.66 -14.45 8.56
N THR A 204 13.51 -15.43 8.80
CA THR A 204 13.42 -16.35 9.94
C THR A 204 14.08 -15.73 11.18
N ARG A 205 13.86 -16.32 12.35
CA ARG A 205 14.42 -15.84 13.63
C ARG A 205 15.96 -15.87 13.68
N ASP A 206 16.56 -16.87 13.04
CA ASP A 206 18.01 -17.04 12.91
C ASP A 206 18.63 -16.07 11.88
N ASN A 207 17.83 -15.59 10.92
CA ASN A 207 18.23 -14.62 9.91
C ASN A 207 17.42 -13.31 10.02
N CYS A 208 17.32 -12.76 11.23
CA CYS A 208 16.61 -11.49 11.46
C CYS A 208 17.32 -10.31 10.79
N GLN A 209 16.57 -9.24 10.54
CA GLN A 209 17.11 -7.95 10.11
C GLN A 209 17.16 -6.99 11.29
N THR A 210 18.35 -6.44 11.58
CA THR A 210 18.50 -5.36 12.55
C THR A 210 18.03 -4.03 11.96
N LEU A 211 17.06 -3.40 12.60
CA LEU A 211 16.58 -2.05 12.31
C LEU A 211 17.15 -1.07 13.34
N THR A 212 17.57 0.10 12.88
CA THR A 212 18.15 1.16 13.72
C THR A 212 17.26 2.39 13.71
N LYS A 213 17.58 3.37 14.55
CA LYS A 213 16.82 4.63 14.57
C LYS A 213 16.96 5.38 13.24
N GLU A 214 18.09 5.23 12.57
CA GLU A 214 18.47 5.87 11.31
C GLU A 214 17.92 5.09 10.10
N ASP A 215 18.03 3.76 10.11
CA ASP A 215 17.52 2.89 9.06
C ASP A 215 16.45 1.92 9.58
N ARG A 216 15.20 2.24 9.24
CA ARG A 216 13.99 1.52 9.66
C ARG A 216 13.30 0.79 8.51
N ASN A 217 13.92 0.75 7.32
CA ASN A 217 13.30 0.13 6.15
C ASN A 217 13.59 -1.36 6.15
N LEU A 218 12.56 -2.16 5.85
CA LEU A 218 12.73 -3.59 5.67
C LEU A 218 13.37 -3.89 4.31
N ALA A 219 14.32 -4.82 4.29
CA ALA A 219 14.98 -5.31 3.09
C ALA A 219 14.04 -6.27 2.34
N LEU A 220 13.25 -5.71 1.42
CA LEU A 220 12.24 -6.44 0.66
C LEU A 220 12.88 -7.42 -0.33
N VAL A 221 12.24 -8.58 -0.51
CA VAL A 221 12.70 -9.69 -1.37
C VAL A 221 11.77 -9.98 -2.54
N GLY A 222 10.60 -9.33 -2.60
CA GLY A 222 9.66 -9.54 -3.68
C GLY A 222 8.93 -8.26 -4.09
N PRO A 223 7.83 -8.37 -4.85
CA PRO A 223 7.09 -9.59 -5.11
C PRO A 223 7.80 -10.56 -6.06
N SER A 224 7.33 -11.80 -6.13
CA SER A 224 7.82 -12.82 -7.08
C SER A 224 7.25 -12.65 -8.49
N ARG A 225 6.10 -11.98 -8.61
CA ARG A 225 5.38 -11.59 -9.83
C ARG A 225 4.62 -10.28 -9.61
N ALA A 226 4.15 -9.62 -10.66
CA ALA A 226 3.28 -8.46 -10.54
C ALA A 226 2.05 -8.78 -9.67
N VAL A 227 1.68 -7.81 -8.82
CA VAL A 227 0.54 -7.92 -7.91
C VAL A 227 -0.67 -7.32 -8.60
N VAL A 228 -1.66 -8.13 -8.94
CA VAL A 228 -2.85 -7.66 -9.65
C VAL A 228 -3.71 -6.83 -8.71
N TRP A 229 -4.04 -5.61 -9.13
CA TRP A 229 -4.91 -4.72 -8.37
C TRP A 229 -6.32 -4.74 -8.95
N GLN A 230 -7.02 -5.85 -8.71
CA GLN A 230 -8.41 -6.10 -9.10
C GLN A 230 -9.13 -6.83 -7.96
N ASP A 231 -10.44 -6.60 -7.79
CA ASP A 231 -11.36 -7.15 -6.78
C ASP A 231 -10.83 -7.26 -5.33
N HIS A 232 -10.07 -8.31 -5.03
CA HIS A 232 -9.58 -8.65 -3.69
C HIS A 232 -8.06 -8.48 -3.60
N LEU A 233 -7.61 -7.50 -2.82
CA LEU A 233 -6.20 -7.33 -2.50
C LEU A 233 -6.00 -7.15 -1.00
N TYR A 234 -5.16 -8.01 -0.42
CA TYR A 234 -4.81 -7.96 1.00
C TYR A 234 -3.31 -7.91 1.19
N ILE A 235 -2.83 -7.02 2.07
CA ILE A 235 -1.44 -6.99 2.50
C ILE A 235 -1.37 -7.56 3.92
N GLU A 236 -0.80 -8.75 4.04
CA GLU A 236 -0.51 -9.38 5.33
C GLU A 236 0.81 -8.87 5.88
N VAL A 237 0.83 -8.49 7.16
CA VAL A 237 2.03 -8.12 7.89
C VAL A 237 2.02 -8.87 9.22
N LYS A 238 2.96 -9.79 9.38
CA LYS A 238 3.24 -10.46 10.66
C LYS A 238 4.74 -10.34 10.95
N LEU A 239 5.08 -9.40 11.80
CA LEU A 239 6.46 -9.09 12.19
C LEU A 239 6.64 -9.32 13.69
N THR A 240 7.79 -9.86 14.05
CA THR A 240 8.17 -10.20 15.42
C THR A 240 9.52 -9.58 15.72
N VAL A 241 9.68 -9.02 16.91
CA VAL A 241 10.99 -8.63 17.43
C VAL A 241 11.58 -9.79 18.23
N LYS A 242 12.83 -10.12 17.93
CA LYS A 242 13.58 -11.19 18.57
C LYS A 242 13.93 -10.82 20.01
N GLY A 243 13.55 -11.68 20.94
CA GLY A 243 14.01 -11.67 22.33
C GLY A 243 15.27 -12.52 22.53
N PRO A 244 15.84 -12.53 23.75
CA PRO A 244 16.95 -13.43 24.09
C PRO A 244 16.60 -14.89 23.79
N THR A 245 15.38 -15.30 24.15
CA THR A 245 14.82 -16.63 23.89
C THR A 245 13.54 -16.54 23.03
N GLU A 246 13.10 -17.66 22.45
CA GLU A 246 11.86 -17.70 21.65
C GLU A 246 10.62 -17.31 22.46
N SER A 247 10.57 -17.69 23.75
CA SER A 247 9.49 -17.31 24.67
C SER A 247 9.45 -15.81 24.98
N GLU A 248 10.53 -15.09 24.72
CA GLU A 248 10.65 -13.64 24.93
C GLU A 248 10.47 -12.82 23.65
N ASP A 249 10.25 -13.49 22.51
CA ASP A 249 9.89 -12.83 21.26
C ASP A 249 8.55 -12.09 21.41
N LYS A 250 8.43 -10.92 20.77
CA LYS A 250 7.22 -10.10 20.89
C LYS A 250 6.69 -9.75 19.51
N ASP A 251 5.36 -9.78 19.37
CA ASP A 251 4.72 -9.32 18.13
C ASP A 251 4.98 -7.83 17.93
N LEU A 252 5.72 -7.51 16.87
CA LEU A 252 6.03 -6.14 16.49
C LEU A 252 4.85 -5.52 15.72
N SER A 253 4.26 -6.28 14.80
CA SER A 253 3.06 -5.93 14.05
C SER A 253 2.30 -7.17 13.63
N PHE A 254 0.99 -7.13 13.74
CA PHE A 254 0.12 -8.17 13.23
C PHE A 254 -1.13 -7.54 12.62
N LEU A 255 -1.16 -7.37 11.30
CA LEU A 255 -2.23 -6.65 10.60
C LEU A 255 -2.47 -7.24 9.21
N VAL A 256 -3.71 -7.10 8.73
CA VAL A 256 -4.12 -7.42 7.36
C VAL A 256 -4.77 -6.17 6.79
N VAL A 257 -4.16 -5.59 5.75
CA VAL A 257 -4.66 -4.36 5.13
C VAL A 257 -5.47 -4.73 3.89
N PRO A 258 -6.81 -4.62 3.91
CA PRO A 258 -7.56 -4.61 2.68
C PRO A 258 -7.17 -3.36 1.89
N PHE A 259 -6.81 -3.55 0.64
CA PHE A 259 -6.48 -2.45 -0.25
C PHE A 259 -7.62 -2.33 -1.26
N ALA A 260 -8.42 -1.27 -1.12
CA ALA A 260 -9.59 -1.06 -1.96
C ALA A 260 -9.20 -1.13 -3.44
N CYS A 261 -9.78 -2.09 -4.15
CA CYS A 261 -9.69 -2.17 -5.61
C CYS A 261 -10.72 -1.21 -6.19
N GLY A 262 -10.25 -0.31 -7.04
CA GLY A 262 -11.09 0.68 -7.72
C GLY A 262 -10.45 1.09 -9.03
N ASN A 263 -11.25 1.67 -9.93
CA ASN A 263 -10.75 2.16 -11.21
C ASN A 263 -10.00 3.47 -11.00
N ALA A 264 -8.69 3.42 -10.74
CA ALA A 264 -7.88 4.61 -10.86
C ALA A 264 -7.73 5.00 -12.33
N ALA A 265 -7.93 6.28 -12.64
CA ALA A 265 -7.71 6.81 -13.98
C ALA A 265 -6.22 7.08 -14.30
N TYR A 266 -5.34 6.96 -13.30
CA TYR A 266 -3.91 7.26 -13.41
C TYR A 266 -3.12 6.60 -12.29
N SER A 267 -1.84 6.35 -12.53
CA SER A 267 -0.90 5.87 -11.52
C SER A 267 -0.62 6.95 -10.48
N TYR A 268 -0.54 6.57 -9.20
CA TYR A 268 -0.24 7.51 -8.13
C TYR A 268 0.48 6.84 -6.97
N HIS A 269 1.12 7.65 -6.13
CA HIS A 269 1.76 7.19 -4.90
C HIS A 269 0.86 7.44 -3.68
N LYS A 270 0.79 6.47 -2.76
CA LYS A 270 0.09 6.58 -1.48
C LYS A 270 0.94 6.01 -0.36
N TYR A 271 0.93 6.69 0.78
CA TYR A 271 1.37 6.10 2.05
C TYR A 271 0.17 5.52 2.80
N SER A 272 0.33 4.33 3.36
CA SER A 272 -0.59 3.78 4.35
C SER A 272 0.16 3.60 5.66
N TYR A 273 -0.41 4.13 6.75
CA TYR A 273 0.13 4.00 8.09
C TYR A 273 -0.81 3.12 8.89
N ARG A 274 -0.29 2.00 9.41
CA ARG A 274 -1.07 1.04 10.19
C ARG A 274 -0.37 0.79 11.50
N THR A 275 -1.10 0.94 12.58
CA THR A 275 -0.60 0.67 13.92
C THR A 275 -1.17 -0.63 14.40
N SER A 276 -0.30 -1.53 14.84
CA SER A 276 -0.69 -2.80 15.45
C SER A 276 0.41 -3.23 16.40
N LYS A 277 0.01 -3.85 17.51
CA LYS A 277 0.86 -4.35 18.59
C LYS A 277 1.85 -3.29 19.07
N LEU A 278 3.14 -3.48 18.81
CA LEU A 278 4.23 -2.66 19.34
C LEU A 278 4.74 -1.59 18.37
N SER A 279 4.17 -1.50 17.16
CA SER A 279 4.69 -0.56 16.17
C SER A 279 3.66 0.03 15.21
N THR A 280 4.10 1.06 14.49
CA THR A 280 3.39 1.62 13.35
C THR A 280 4.19 1.34 12.09
N VAL A 281 3.62 0.58 11.16
CA VAL A 281 4.20 0.27 9.86
C VAL A 281 3.71 1.27 8.84
N ARG A 282 4.64 1.83 8.07
CA ARG A 282 4.39 2.67 6.90
C ARG A 282 4.63 1.87 5.63
N LEU A 283 3.57 1.68 4.86
CA LEU A 283 3.61 1.09 3.52
C LEU A 283 3.69 2.23 2.49
N SER A 284 4.69 2.19 1.62
CA SER A 284 4.79 3.05 0.45
C SER A 284 4.30 2.28 -0.78
N LEU A 285 3.11 2.62 -1.25
CA LEU A 285 2.39 1.87 -2.27
C LEU A 285 2.16 2.76 -3.50
N GLY A 286 2.00 2.13 -4.66
CA GLY A 286 1.55 2.81 -5.86
C GLY A 286 0.71 1.90 -6.72
N PRO A 287 -0.59 2.18 -6.87
CA PRO A 287 -1.36 1.60 -7.96
C PRO A 287 -0.81 2.12 -9.28
N ILE A 288 -0.43 1.21 -10.17
CA ILE A 288 0.12 1.46 -11.50
C ILE A 288 -0.93 1.00 -12.49
N VAL A 289 -1.54 1.95 -13.23
CA VAL A 289 -2.57 1.63 -14.22
C VAL A 289 -1.94 1.11 -15.49
N ASP A 290 -2.69 0.34 -16.27
CA ASP A 290 -2.31 -0.13 -17.61
C ASP A 290 -0.84 -0.59 -17.67
N SER A 291 -0.48 -1.55 -16.80
CA SER A 291 0.90 -1.90 -16.51
C SER A 291 1.29 -3.28 -17.04
N VAL A 292 2.57 -3.42 -17.37
CA VAL A 292 3.22 -4.69 -17.69
C VAL A 292 4.20 -5.06 -16.58
N GLU A 293 4.49 -6.35 -16.46
CA GLU A 293 5.51 -6.86 -15.56
C GLU A 293 6.91 -6.71 -16.19
N ALA A 294 7.82 -6.06 -15.47
CA ALA A 294 9.23 -6.00 -15.79
C ALA A 294 10.03 -6.85 -14.82
N THR A 295 10.73 -7.87 -15.33
CA THR A 295 11.66 -8.68 -14.54
C THR A 295 13.09 -8.36 -14.92
N ILE A 296 13.86 -7.86 -13.95
CA ILE A 296 15.20 -7.29 -14.17
C ILE A 296 16.27 -8.31 -13.81
N PHE A 297 17.24 -8.46 -14.70
CA PHE A 297 18.46 -9.26 -14.49
C PHE A 297 19.68 -8.39 -14.73
N VAL A 298 20.74 -8.65 -13.98
CA VAL A 298 22.02 -7.95 -14.12
C VAL A 298 23.13 -8.99 -14.20
N ARG A 299 23.94 -8.92 -15.25
CA ARG A 299 25.09 -9.80 -15.47
C ARG A 299 26.34 -8.96 -15.65
N VAL A 300 27.46 -9.41 -15.08
CA VAL A 300 28.76 -8.77 -15.35
C VAL A 300 29.16 -9.12 -16.79
N SER A 301 29.40 -8.10 -17.61
CA SER A 301 29.82 -8.27 -19.00
C SER A 301 31.32 -8.04 -19.19
N ASP A 302 31.92 -7.14 -18.41
CA ASP A 302 33.35 -6.83 -18.44
C ASP A 302 33.84 -6.29 -17.09
N GLY A 303 35.10 -6.51 -16.78
CA GLY A 303 35.72 -6.16 -15.50
C GLY A 303 35.35 -7.09 -14.35
N SER A 304 35.64 -6.65 -13.13
CA SER A 304 35.38 -7.42 -11.91
C SER A 304 34.97 -6.50 -10.78
N TRP A 305 34.16 -7.00 -9.85
CA TRP A 305 33.76 -6.21 -8.69
C TRP A 305 34.83 -6.27 -7.60
N PRO A 306 35.51 -5.15 -7.29
CA PRO A 306 36.59 -5.13 -6.31
C PRO A 306 36.07 -5.32 -4.88
N ASP A 307 36.90 -5.90 -4.03
CA ASP A 307 36.62 -6.00 -2.60
C ASP A 307 36.59 -4.62 -1.95
N GLY A 308 35.78 -4.47 -0.90
CA GLY A 308 35.60 -3.21 -0.19
C GLY A 308 34.68 -2.19 -0.89
N PHE A 309 34.05 -2.56 -2.01
CA PHE A 309 33.03 -1.76 -2.69
C PHE A 309 31.63 -2.32 -2.47
N ARG A 310 30.68 -1.42 -2.24
CA ARG A 310 29.25 -1.73 -2.14
C ARG A 310 28.48 -1.22 -3.36
N ALA A 311 27.35 -1.86 -3.62
CA ALA A 311 26.44 -1.51 -4.70
C ALA A 311 25.04 -1.21 -4.19
N GLN A 312 24.37 -0.24 -4.81
CA GLN A 312 22.93 -0.10 -4.73
C GLN A 312 22.35 -0.07 -6.15
N PHE A 313 21.52 -1.05 -6.46
CA PHE A 313 20.71 -1.08 -7.67
C PHE A 313 19.30 -0.62 -7.33
N ALA A 314 18.76 0.27 -8.16
CA ALA A 314 17.42 0.76 -7.98
C ALA A 314 16.67 0.87 -9.31
N ALA A 315 15.36 0.66 -9.26
CA ALA A 315 14.45 0.96 -10.35
C ALA A 315 13.56 2.15 -9.99
N PHE A 316 13.13 2.88 -11.02
CA PHE A 316 12.11 3.91 -10.97
C PHE A 316 11.19 3.71 -12.17
N THR A 317 9.91 4.00 -11.99
CA THR A 317 8.91 3.92 -13.04
C THR A 317 8.26 5.28 -13.19
N THR A 318 8.06 5.72 -14.42
CA THR A 318 7.27 6.92 -14.70
C THR A 318 5.86 6.54 -15.12
N GLY A 319 4.89 7.38 -14.80
CA GLY A 319 3.52 7.26 -15.30
C GLY A 319 3.03 8.58 -15.88
N ILE A 320 1.82 8.60 -16.43
CA ILE A 320 1.21 9.86 -16.87
C ILE A 320 1.09 10.83 -15.70
N ARG A 321 1.79 11.97 -15.79
CA ARG A 321 1.74 13.00 -14.77
C ARG A 321 0.41 13.74 -14.80
N ARG A 322 -0.29 13.76 -13.68
CA ARG A 322 -1.43 14.66 -13.45
C ARG A 322 -1.16 15.56 -12.26
N LYS A 323 -1.53 16.85 -12.38
CA LYS A 323 -1.24 17.88 -11.37
C LYS A 323 -1.83 17.57 -9.99
N ILE A 324 -2.90 16.78 -9.93
CA ILE A 324 -3.68 16.50 -8.72
C ILE A 324 -3.12 15.28 -7.97
N ALA A 325 -2.35 14.41 -8.64
CA ALA A 325 -1.94 13.12 -8.11
C ALA A 325 -0.48 13.12 -7.64
N PRO A 326 -0.16 12.55 -6.48
CA PRO A 326 1.23 12.32 -6.08
C PRO A 326 1.94 11.42 -7.12
N SER A 327 2.98 11.94 -7.76
CA SER A 327 3.72 11.22 -8.80
C SER A 327 4.52 10.04 -8.24
N ILE A 328 4.62 8.98 -9.05
CA ILE A 328 5.43 7.79 -8.79
C ILE A 328 6.89 7.94 -9.27
N ASP A 329 7.19 8.89 -10.14
CA ASP A 329 8.47 8.98 -10.90
C ASP A 329 9.73 9.07 -10.03
N HIS A 330 9.59 9.62 -8.82
CA HIS A 330 10.69 9.80 -7.87
C HIS A 330 10.74 8.68 -6.81
N LYS A 331 9.83 7.71 -6.87
CA LYS A 331 9.76 6.61 -5.91
C LYS A 331 10.74 5.52 -6.32
N LYS A 332 11.69 5.31 -5.41
CA LYS A 332 12.77 4.35 -5.60
C LYS A 332 12.31 2.95 -5.20
N ILE A 333 12.57 1.99 -6.07
CA ILE A 333 12.45 0.56 -5.80
C ILE A 333 13.87 0.03 -5.64
N ILE A 334 14.26 -0.38 -4.43
CA ILE A 334 15.59 -0.97 -4.20
C ILE A 334 15.57 -2.41 -4.73
N LEU A 335 16.32 -2.67 -5.80
CA LEU A 335 16.48 -4.01 -6.36
C LEU A 335 17.53 -4.80 -5.57
N LEU A 336 18.61 -4.12 -5.19
CA LEU A 336 19.68 -4.64 -4.34
C LEU A 336 20.31 -3.48 -3.58
N ASP A 337 20.57 -3.68 -2.30
CA ASP A 337 21.51 -2.86 -1.53
C ASP A 337 22.44 -3.81 -0.79
N SER A 338 23.71 -3.86 -1.17
CA SER A 338 24.67 -4.79 -0.55
C SER A 338 25.03 -4.38 0.88
N GLY A 339 24.71 -3.15 1.30
CA GLY A 339 25.10 -2.63 2.62
C GLY A 339 26.62 -2.69 2.81
N SER A 340 27.06 -3.24 3.93
CA SER A 340 28.48 -3.54 4.21
C SER A 340 28.92 -4.92 3.70
N ARG A 341 28.01 -5.71 3.12
CA ARG A 341 28.30 -7.06 2.63
C ARG A 341 28.86 -7.00 1.21
N LYS A 342 29.56 -8.06 0.82
CA LYS A 342 30.01 -8.26 -0.56
C LYS A 342 28.78 -8.33 -1.48
N VAL A 343 28.90 -7.78 -2.68
CA VAL A 343 27.87 -7.90 -3.71
C VAL A 343 27.67 -9.39 -4.03
N PRO A 344 26.44 -9.92 -3.93
CA PRO A 344 26.19 -11.34 -4.15
C PRO A 344 26.24 -11.67 -5.65
N PHE A 345 27.01 -12.70 -5.99
CA PHE A 345 27.13 -13.22 -7.35
C PHE A 345 26.63 -14.66 -7.42
N ASN A 346 25.85 -14.97 -8.46
CA ASN A 346 25.40 -16.33 -8.74
C ASN A 346 25.45 -16.59 -10.26
N ALA A 347 26.15 -17.65 -10.67
CA ALA A 347 26.29 -18.06 -12.07
C ALA A 347 26.68 -16.92 -13.04
N GLY A 348 27.54 -16.00 -12.59
CA GLY A 348 27.99 -14.81 -13.37
C GLY A 348 27.02 -13.61 -13.35
N GLY A 349 25.85 -13.75 -12.72
CA GLY A 349 24.89 -12.67 -12.49
C GLY A 349 25.03 -12.04 -11.10
N ILE A 350 24.60 -10.79 -10.97
CA ILE A 350 24.40 -10.14 -9.67
C ILE A 350 23.04 -10.58 -9.14
N GLU A 351 23.02 -11.11 -7.91
CA GLU A 351 21.78 -11.57 -7.28
C GLU A 351 21.03 -10.39 -6.67
N LEU A 352 19.96 -9.96 -7.35
CA LEU A 352 19.07 -8.92 -6.85
C LEU A 352 18.18 -9.45 -5.73
N SER A 353 17.99 -8.67 -4.67
CA SER A 353 17.03 -8.98 -3.60
C SER A 353 15.61 -9.05 -4.13
N ARG A 354 15.23 -8.15 -5.06
CA ARG A 354 13.96 -8.18 -5.78
C ARG A 354 14.19 -7.79 -7.24
N ARG A 355 13.40 -8.39 -8.13
CA ARG A 355 13.58 -8.21 -9.59
C ARG A 355 12.32 -7.81 -10.35
N VAL A 356 11.14 -7.90 -9.72
CA VAL A 356 9.87 -7.63 -10.39
C VAL A 356 9.38 -6.21 -10.07
N VAL A 357 9.02 -5.48 -11.12
CA VAL A 357 8.50 -4.12 -11.09
C VAL A 357 7.31 -4.01 -12.05
N SER A 358 6.24 -3.32 -11.64
CA SER A 358 5.12 -2.98 -12.52
C SER A 358 5.38 -1.65 -13.21
N VAL A 359 5.27 -1.62 -14.54
CA VAL A 359 5.59 -0.44 -15.36
C VAL A 359 4.39 -0.10 -16.23
N GLU A 360 3.88 1.12 -16.11
CA GLU A 360 2.82 1.65 -16.99
C GLU A 360 3.28 1.62 -18.45
N THR A 361 2.44 1.12 -19.37
CA THR A 361 2.73 0.96 -20.82
C THR A 361 3.16 2.25 -21.50
N THR A 362 2.65 3.39 -21.05
CA THR A 362 3.00 4.72 -21.58
C THR A 362 4.23 5.34 -20.90
N GLY A 363 4.71 4.70 -19.84
CA GLY A 363 5.81 5.16 -19.02
C GLY A 363 7.18 4.73 -19.52
N LYS A 364 8.14 4.77 -18.59
CA LYS A 364 9.51 4.28 -18.76
C LYS A 364 9.95 3.57 -17.49
N LEU A 365 10.78 2.54 -17.67
CA LEU A 365 11.55 1.95 -16.59
C LEU A 365 12.95 2.54 -16.60
N ARG A 366 13.36 3.12 -15.48
CA ARG A 366 14.74 3.58 -15.27
C ARG A 366 15.43 2.66 -14.27
N VAL A 367 16.56 2.10 -14.66
CA VAL A 367 17.42 1.28 -13.80
C VAL A 367 18.71 2.04 -13.52
N CYS A 368 19.07 2.17 -12.26
CA CYS A 368 20.25 2.92 -11.82
C CYS A 368 21.18 2.04 -10.99
N ILE A 369 22.48 2.27 -11.13
CA ILE A 369 23.48 1.76 -10.19
C ILE A 369 24.16 2.91 -9.45
N LYS A 370 24.51 2.64 -8.20
CA LYS A 370 25.50 3.40 -7.44
C LYS A 370 26.55 2.45 -6.92
N ALA A 371 27.82 2.76 -7.14
CA ALA A 371 28.97 1.98 -6.65
C ALA A 371 29.97 2.88 -5.93
N TRP A 372 30.41 2.47 -4.74
CA TRP A 372 31.39 3.23 -3.94
C TRP A 372 32.10 2.35 -2.91
N LYS A 373 33.26 2.82 -2.44
CA LYS A 373 33.98 2.15 -1.34
C LYS A 373 33.19 2.24 -0.05
N ILE A 374 33.19 1.16 0.74
CA ILE A 374 32.47 1.07 2.02
C ILE A 374 32.93 2.16 3.00
N VAL A 375 34.22 2.49 2.99
CA VAL A 375 34.82 3.52 3.85
C VAL A 375 34.51 4.95 3.41
N GLU A 376 33.99 5.14 2.20
CA GLU A 376 33.70 6.45 1.64
C GLU A 376 32.21 6.79 1.70
N SER A 377 31.90 8.08 1.62
CA SER A 377 30.52 8.55 1.53
C SER A 377 29.91 8.17 0.17
N ALA A 378 28.63 7.78 0.17
CA ALA A 378 27.84 7.57 -1.04
C ALA A 378 27.74 8.81 -1.95
N LYS A 379 28.17 9.99 -1.48
CA LYS A 379 28.31 11.20 -2.30
C LYS A 379 29.37 11.04 -3.40
N ASN A 380 30.42 10.27 -3.15
CA ASN A 380 31.49 9.98 -4.10
C ASN A 380 31.18 8.77 -5.00
N ALA A 381 29.95 8.25 -4.94
CA ALA A 381 29.59 7.09 -5.73
C ALA A 381 29.63 7.38 -7.22
N VAL A 382 30.21 6.44 -7.97
CA VAL A 382 30.00 6.33 -9.41
C VAL A 382 28.53 5.97 -9.64
N LYS A 383 27.89 6.64 -10.60
CA LYS A 383 26.47 6.47 -10.89
C LYS A 383 26.32 6.34 -12.39
N ASP A 384 25.46 5.43 -12.77
CA ASP A 384 25.03 5.29 -14.15
C ASP A 384 23.56 4.87 -14.19
N GLU A 385 22.88 5.17 -15.30
CA GLU A 385 21.46 4.88 -15.47
C GLU A 385 21.09 4.49 -16.89
N LEU A 386 20.09 3.62 -16.99
CA LEU A 386 19.50 3.16 -18.24
C LEU A 386 18.00 3.37 -18.22
N PHE A 387 17.46 3.63 -19.41
CA PHE A 387 16.03 3.77 -19.64
C PHE A 387 15.55 2.71 -20.61
N PHE A 388 14.44 2.07 -20.27
CA PHE A 388 13.77 1.11 -21.11
C PHE A 388 12.33 1.54 -21.38
N THR A 389 11.91 1.30 -22.62
CA THR A 389 10.50 1.43 -23.01
C THR A 389 9.79 0.12 -22.67
N PRO A 390 8.66 0.15 -21.94
CA PRO A 390 7.88 -1.05 -21.66
C PRO A 390 7.41 -1.72 -22.96
N GLN A 391 7.35 -3.04 -22.94
CA GLN A 391 6.83 -3.87 -24.01
C GLN A 391 5.83 -4.86 -23.42
N GLU A 392 4.96 -5.43 -24.24
CA GLU A 392 4.02 -6.46 -23.79
C GLU A 392 4.69 -7.83 -23.62
N ALA A 393 5.72 -8.09 -24.42
CA ALA A 393 6.50 -9.32 -24.40
C ALA A 393 7.95 -9.06 -24.86
N GLY A 394 8.81 -10.06 -24.73
CA GLY A 394 10.20 -9.99 -25.17
C GLY A 394 11.16 -9.39 -24.15
N ARG A 395 12.39 -9.13 -24.61
CA ARG A 395 13.49 -8.64 -23.75
C ARG A 395 14.11 -7.39 -24.33
N SER A 396 14.49 -6.49 -23.44
CA SER A 396 15.33 -5.34 -23.76
C SER A 396 16.62 -5.42 -22.94
N SER A 397 17.75 -5.02 -23.52
CA SER A 397 19.02 -4.99 -22.81
C SER A 397 19.76 -3.66 -22.99
N GLY A 398 20.66 -3.37 -22.05
CA GLY A 398 21.52 -2.19 -22.06
C GLY A 398 22.69 -2.37 -21.10
N LEU A 399 23.68 -1.49 -21.18
CA LEU A 399 24.91 -1.58 -20.38
C LEU A 399 24.95 -0.48 -19.30
N LEU A 400 25.21 -0.87 -18.06
CA LEU A 400 25.58 0.03 -16.97
C LEU A 400 27.08 -0.04 -16.72
N ASP A 401 27.70 1.10 -16.43
CA ASP A 401 29.11 1.22 -16.11
C ASP A 401 29.33 1.74 -14.67
N ALA A 402 29.94 0.91 -13.82
CA ALA A 402 30.35 1.29 -12.47
C ALA A 402 31.76 1.91 -12.41
N GLY A 403 32.41 2.12 -13.55
CA GLY A 403 33.77 2.62 -13.73
C GLY A 403 34.84 1.53 -13.72
N PHE A 404 34.64 0.46 -12.94
CA PHE A 404 35.56 -0.69 -12.84
C PHE A 404 34.93 -2.02 -13.30
N CYS A 405 33.62 -2.01 -13.54
CA CYS A 405 32.82 -3.17 -13.91
C CYS A 405 31.69 -2.67 -14.81
N LYS A 406 31.55 -3.30 -15.99
CA LYS A 406 30.40 -3.12 -16.86
C LYS A 406 29.43 -4.25 -16.65
N MET A 407 28.14 -3.92 -16.66
CA MET A 407 27.08 -4.89 -16.43
C MET A 407 26.02 -4.75 -17.51
N GLU A 408 25.62 -5.87 -18.08
CA GLU A 408 24.43 -5.95 -18.91
C GLU A 408 23.19 -6.06 -18.02
N VAL A 409 22.29 -5.10 -18.17
CA VAL A 409 20.94 -5.15 -17.62
C VAL A 409 20.03 -5.71 -18.68
N THR A 410 19.31 -6.79 -18.36
CA THR A 410 18.25 -7.34 -19.20
C THR A 410 16.92 -7.19 -18.49
N VAL A 411 15.92 -6.64 -19.18
CA VAL A 411 14.54 -6.55 -18.72
C VAL A 411 13.70 -7.50 -19.55
N ALA A 412 13.09 -8.48 -18.90
CA ALA A 412 12.08 -9.35 -19.48
C ALA A 412 10.70 -8.75 -19.23
N TRP A 413 10.01 -8.44 -20.31
CA TRP A 413 8.67 -7.86 -20.29
C TRP A 413 7.62 -8.95 -20.40
N SER A 414 6.54 -8.85 -19.64
CA SER A 414 5.44 -9.79 -19.70
C SER A 414 4.12 -9.08 -19.39
N LEU A 415 3.09 -9.46 -20.14
CA LEU A 415 1.70 -9.19 -19.76
C LEU A 415 1.38 -9.81 -18.39
N ILE A 416 0.29 -9.32 -17.79
CA ILE A 416 -0.19 -9.75 -16.48
C ILE A 416 -1.47 -10.55 -16.70
N THR A 417 -1.55 -11.73 -16.07
CA THR A 417 -2.74 -12.60 -16.08
C THR A 417 -3.82 -12.01 -15.16
N CYS A 418 -5.09 -12.18 -15.49
CA CYS A 418 -6.18 -11.95 -14.53
C CYS A 418 -6.69 -13.24 -13.86
N ASP A 419 -6.25 -14.41 -14.35
CA ASP A 419 -6.65 -15.75 -13.89
C ASP A 419 -5.50 -16.77 -13.80
#